data_AF-A0A329T8A0-F1
#
_entry.id   AF-A0A329T8A0-F1
#
_cell.length_a   1.000
_cell.length_b   1.000
_cell.length_c   1.000
_cell.angle_alpha   90.00
_cell.angle_beta   90.00
_cell.angle_gamma   90.00
#
_symmetry.space_group_name_H-M   'P 1'
#
loop_
_entity.id
_entity.type
_entity.pdbx_description
1 polymer ?
#
loop_
_entity_poly.entity_id
_entity_poly.type
_entity_poly.pdbx_seq_one_letter_code
_entity_poly.pdbx_strand_id
1 'polypeptide(L)' 'MLQFATLRAVLYYGAVYGIVLAVAVWIYRDAKARGSDRALAWFLATLVFTILPVLAYLYLHRDTGPARLE' A
#
# COMPACT_ATOMS: atom_id res chain seq x y z
N MET A 1 19.51 -5.33 18.60
CA MET A 1 18.27 -6.02 18.15
C MET A 1 17.26 -5.07 17.53
N LEU A 2 16.95 -3.91 18.16
CA LEU A 2 15.97 -2.93 17.65
C LEU A 2 16.28 -2.42 16.22
N GLN A 3 17.53 -2.10 15.91
CA GLN A 3 17.92 -1.62 14.56
C GLN A 3 17.67 -2.64 13.44
N PHE A 4 17.88 -3.93 13.68
CA PHE A 4 17.60 -4.97 12.68
C PHE A 4 16.11 -5.16 12.46
N ALA A 5 15.30 -5.07 13.52
CA ALA A 5 13.84 -5.15 13.42
C ALA A 5 13.28 -3.94 12.65
N THR A 6 13.76 -2.73 12.95
CA THR A 6 13.39 -1.50 12.24
C THR A 6 13.81 -1.56 10.78
N LEU A 7 15.05 -1.98 10.48
CA LEU A 7 15.52 -2.13 9.10
C LEU A 7 14.68 -3.14 8.32
N ARG A 8 14.38 -4.30 8.92
CA ARG A 8 13.51 -5.31 8.30
C ARG A 8 12.11 -4.76 8.03
N ALA A 9 11.53 -4.02 8.97
CA ALA A 9 10.22 -3.40 8.79
C ALA A 9 10.25 -2.38 7.65
N VAL A 10 11.24 -1.49 7.62
CA VAL A 10 11.40 -0.49 6.56
C VAL A 10 11.58 -1.16 5.20
N LEU A 11 12.41 -2.20 5.09
CA LEU A 11 12.61 -2.93 3.85
C LEU A 11 11.32 -3.63 3.41
N TYR A 12 10.61 -4.27 4.33
CA TYR A 12 9.37 -4.97 4.03
C TYR A 12 8.27 -4.00 3.55
N TYR A 13 7.95 -2.99 4.36
CA TYR A 13 6.92 -2.01 4.00
C TYR A 13 7.35 -1.16 2.80
N GLY A 14 8.62 -0.77 2.71
CA GLY A 14 9.17 -0.03 1.58
C GLY A 14 9.08 -0.81 0.27
N ALA A 15 9.42 -2.10 0.27
CA ALA A 15 9.30 -2.96 -0.90
C ALA A 15 7.82 -3.13 -1.30
N VAL A 16 6.93 -3.44 -0.34
CA VAL A 16 5.50 -3.62 -0.62
C VAL A 16 4.89 -2.35 -1.21
N TYR A 17 5.06 -1.20 -0.57
CA TYR A 17 4.49 0.06 -1.07
C TYR A 17 5.17 0.54 -2.36
N GLY A 18 6.47 0.29 -2.52
CA GLY A 18 7.19 0.57 -3.76
C GLY A 18 6.66 -0.24 -4.94
N ILE A 19 6.38 -1.53 -4.74
CA ILE A 19 5.78 -2.41 -5.75
C ILE A 19 4.36 -1.94 -6.09
N VAL A 20 3.53 -1.62 -5.09
CA VAL A 20 2.17 -1.11 -5.32
C VAL A 20 2.20 0.16 -6.18
N LEU A 21 3.11 1.09 -5.88
CA LEU A 21 3.30 2.30 -6.69
C LEU A 21 3.75 1.97 -8.12
N ALA A 22 4.73 1.07 -8.28
CA ALA A 22 5.21 0.65 -9.59
C ALA A 22 4.08 0.03 -10.44
N VAL A 23 3.25 -0.82 -9.83
CA VAL A 23 2.08 -1.43 -10.46
C VAL A 23 1.04 -0.37 -10.83
N ALA A 24 0.73 0.57 -9.94
CA ALA A 24 -0.21 1.64 -10.24
C ALA A 24 0.27 2.49 -11.43
N VAL A 25 1.55 2.88 -11.44
CA VAL A 25 2.16 3.61 -12.56
C VAL A 25 2.13 2.79 -13.85
N TRP A 26 2.40 1.49 -13.78
CA TRP A 26 2.33 0.61 -14.94
C TRP A 26 0.91 0.57 -15.53
N ILE A 27 -0.12 0.43 -14.69
CA ILE A 27 -1.53 0.45 -15.12
C ILE A 27 -1.88 1.79 -15.78
N TYR A 28 -1.44 2.91 -15.20
CA TYR A 28 -1.64 4.23 -15.82
C TYR A 28 -1.01 4.29 -17.22
N ARG A 29 0.24 3.82 -17.35
CA ARG A 29 0.96 3.82 -18.63
C ARG A 29 0.32 2.90 -19.66
N ASP A 30 -0.12 1.71 -19.25
CA ASP A 30 -0.81 0.76 -20.10
C ASP A 30 -2.17 1.32 -20.57
N ALA A 31 -2.97 1.87 -19.66
CA ALA A 31 -4.25 2.49 -20.01
C ALA A 31 -4.08 3.69 -20.95
N LYS A 32 -3.04 4.52 -20.74
CA LYS A 32 -2.73 5.65 -21.62
C LYS A 32 -2.25 5.19 -23.00
N ALA A 33 -1.42 4.14 -23.06
CA ALA A 33 -0.99 3.55 -24.33
C ALA A 33 -2.15 2.97 -25.15
N ARG A 34 -3.20 2.50 -24.47
CA ARG A 34 -4.45 2.01 -25.08
C ARG A 34 -5.45 3.12 -25.45
N GLY A 35 -5.12 4.40 -25.23
CA GLY A 35 -5.99 5.53 -25.53
C GLY A 35 -7.17 5.71 -24.56
N SER A 36 -7.10 5.12 -23.36
CA SER A 36 -8.16 5.23 -22.36
C SER A 36 -8.12 6.57 -21.63
N ASP A 37 -9.19 7.35 -21.73
CA ASP A 37 -9.37 8.62 -21.01
C ASP A 37 -9.52 8.43 -19.48
N ARG A 38 -9.63 7.17 -19.03
CA ARG A 38 -9.79 6.79 -17.62
C ARG A 38 -8.51 6.26 -16.97
N ALA A 39 -7.34 6.47 -17.59
CA ALA A 39 -6.05 6.00 -17.06
C ALA A 39 -5.79 6.47 -15.62
N LEU A 40 -6.15 7.72 -15.29
CA LEU A 40 -6.03 8.25 -13.94
C LEU A 40 -7.00 7.58 -12.96
N ALA A 41 -8.22 7.25 -13.40
CA ALA A 41 -9.19 6.53 -12.58
C ALA A 41 -8.68 5.12 -12.23
N TRP A 42 -8.03 4.42 -13.17
CA TRP A 42 -7.42 3.11 -12.92
C TRP A 42 -6.24 3.17 -11.96
N PHE A 43 -5.39 4.19 -12.07
CA PHE A 43 -4.32 4.46 -11.12
C PHE A 43 -4.88 4.66 -9.70
N LEU A 44 -5.83 5.58 -9.57
CA LEU A 44 -6.45 5.90 -8.28
C LEU A 44 -7.19 4.72 -7.69
N ALA A 45 -7.96 3.98 -8.51
CA ALA A 45 -8.63 2.76 -8.06
C ALA A 45 -7.62 1.75 -7.49
N THR A 46 -6.50 1.53 -8.18
CA THR A 46 -5.46 0.60 -7.70
C THR A 46 -4.95 1.02 -6.32
N LEU A 47 -4.63 2.30 -6.12
CA LEU A 47 -4.16 2.81 -4.83
C LEU A 47 -5.23 2.72 -3.74
N VAL A 48 -6.46 3.11 -4.07
CA VAL A 48 -7.59 3.09 -3.13
C VAL A 48 -7.86 1.67 -2.65
N PHE A 49 -7.96 0.71 -3.56
CA PHE A 49 -8.25 -0.69 -3.21
C PHE A 49 -7.08 -1.39 -2.50
N THR A 50 -5.84 -0.93 -2.66
CA THR A 50 -4.68 -1.52 -1.97
C THR A 50 -4.38 -0.86 -0.62
N ILE A 51 -4.60 0.45 -0.49
CA ILE A 51 -4.22 1.21 0.70
C ILE A 51 -5.38 1.37 1.69
N LEU A 52 -6.61 1.63 1.22
CA LEU A 52 -7.73 1.88 2.13
C LEU A 52 -8.05 0.72 3.07
N PRO A 53 -8.04 -0.56 2.65
CA PRO A 53 -8.32 -1.67 3.57
C PRO A 53 -7.28 -1.75 4.69
N VAL A 54 -6.02 -1.47 4.39
CA VAL A 54 -4.92 -1.45 5.37
C VAL A 54 -5.13 -0.31 6.35
N LEU A 55 -5.43 0.90 5.85
CA LEU A 55 -5.71 2.05 6.72
C LEU A 55 -6.95 1.83 7.58
N ALA A 56 -8.00 1.23 7.03
CA ALA A 56 -9.22 0.89 7.76
C ALA A 56 -8.91 -0.14 8.87
N TYR A 57 -8.13 -1.17 8.57
CA TYR A 57 -7.67 -2.13 9.57
C TYR A 57 -6.89 -1.45 10.70
N LEU A 58 -5.92 -0.61 10.35
CA LEU A 58 -5.11 0.14 11.31
C LEU A 58 -5.94 1.11 12.13
N TYR A 59 -6.95 1.75 11.53
CA TYR A 59 -7.85 2.66 12.21
C TYR A 59 -8.75 1.93 13.20
N LEU A 60 -9.34 0.80 12.79
CA LEU A 60 -10.19 -0.03 13.65
C LEU A 60 -9.42 -0.63 14.83
N HIS A 61 -8.15 -0.99 14.63
CA HIS A 61 -7.31 -1.60 15.66
C HIS A 61 -6.36 -0.61 16.34
N ARG A 62 -6.54 0.70 16.10
CA ARG A 62 -5.71 1.77 16.65
C ARG A 62 -5.67 1.74 18.18
N ASP A 63 -6.84 1.54 18.80
CA ASP A 63 -7.00 1.66 20.25
C ASP A 63 -6.84 0.30 20.97
N THR A 64 -6.83 -0.81 20.23
CA THR A 64 -6.41 -2.12 20.73
C THR A 64 -4.88 -2.15 20.78
N GLY A 65 -4.31 -1.66 21.88
CA GLY A 65 -2.91 -1.91 22.22
C GLY A 65 -2.59 -3.42 22.20
N PRO A 66 -1.32 -3.83 22.05
CA PRO A 66 -0.95 -5.24 21.95
C PRO A 66 -1.60 -5.99 23.10
N ALA A 67 -2.39 -7.01 22.78
CA ALA A 67 -3.01 -7.87 23.78
C ALA A 67 -1.90 -8.34 24.72
N ARG A 68 -1.90 -7.81 25.95
CA ARG A 68 -1.03 -8.31 27.00
C ARG A 68 -1.54 -9.72 27.25
N LEU A 69 -0.81 -10.69 26.71
CA LEU A 69 -1.02 -12.09 27.04
C LEU A 69 -0.72 -12.21 28.53
N GLU A 70 -1.78 -12.31 29.32
CA GLU A 70 -1.73 -12.71 30.73
C GLU A 70 -1.62 -14.24 30.81
#